data_AF-A0A318SF48-F1
#
_entry.id   AF-A0A318SF48-F1
#
_cell.length_a   1.000
_cell.length_b   1.000
_cell.length_c   1.000
_cell.angle_alpha   90.00
_cell.angle_beta   90.00
_cell.angle_gamma   90.00
#
_symmetry.space_group_name_H-M   'P 1'
#
loop_
_entity.id
_entity.type
_entity.pdbx_description
1 polymer ?
#
loop_
_entity_poly.entity_id
_entity_poly.type
_entity_poly.pdbx_seq_one_letter_code
_entity_poly.pdbx_strand_id
1 'polypeptide(L)'
;MYGPIVEVDMKCVWERGEWRVVVTSTGAYHRYFVNCSKAVRGPNVQLRGFVMGNTKWDADDTPFCVLVTEGGKRDWDAFTLVYDPHAR
;
A
#
# COMPACT_ATOMS: atom_id res chain seq x y z
N MET A 1 -10.00 -0.21 17.39
CA MET A 1 -9.70 -1.60 17.02
C MET A 1 -9.20 -1.56 15.59
N TYR A 2 -8.02 -2.13 15.31
CA TYR A 2 -7.52 -2.16 13.93
C TYR A 2 -8.33 -3.18 13.11
N GLY A 3 -8.55 -2.91 11.82
CA GLY A 3 -9.24 -3.85 10.93
C GLY A 3 -8.45 -5.15 10.69
N PRO A 4 -9.02 -6.15 10.00
CA PRO A 4 -8.32 -7.40 9.71
C PRO A 4 -7.01 -7.18 8.95
N ILE A 5 -6.02 -8.03 9.21
CA ILE A 5 -4.83 -8.11 8.36
C ILE A 5 -5.20 -8.88 7.10
N VAL A 6 -4.98 -8.29 5.93
CA VAL A 6 -5.35 -8.87 4.64
C VAL A 6 -4.17 -8.73 3.68
N GLU A 7 -3.84 -9.81 2.97
CA GLU A 7 -2.89 -9.75 1.85
C GLU A 7 -3.57 -9.09 0.64
N VAL A 8 -2.87 -8.14 0.02
CA VAL A 8 -3.39 -7.36 -1.10
C VAL A 8 -2.35 -7.14 -2.18
N ASP A 9 -2.82 -7.07 -3.42
CA ASP A 9 -2.11 -6.50 -4.55
C ASP A 9 -2.25 -4.98 -4.53
N MET A 10 -1.18 -4.32 -4.93
CA MET A 10 -1.05 -2.88 -4.93
C MET A 10 -0.33 -2.43 -6.19
N LYS A 11 -0.57 -1.18 -6.59
CA LYS A 11 0.17 -0.53 -7.66
C LYS A 11 0.57 0.88 -7.31
N CYS A 12 1.67 1.34 -7.89
CA CYS A 12 2.01 2.76 -7.88
C CYS A 12 1.13 3.53 -8.87
N VAL A 13 0.60 4.67 -8.42
CA VAL A 13 -0.19 5.62 -9.22
C VAL A 13 0.36 7.02 -9.03
N TRP A 14 0.30 7.85 -10.07
CA TRP A 14 0.63 9.26 -9.96
C TRP A 14 -0.62 10.04 -9.55
N GLU A 15 -0.64 10.55 -8.33
CA GLU A 15 -1.76 11.31 -7.79
C GLU A 15 -1.27 12.50 -6.98
N ARG A 16 -1.97 13.64 -7.12
CA ARG A 16 -1.68 14.87 -6.36
C ARG A 16 -0.22 15.33 -6.45
N GLY A 17 0.43 15.07 -7.59
CA GLY A 17 1.81 15.50 -7.85
C GLY A 17 2.88 14.60 -7.22
N GLU A 18 2.53 13.43 -6.69
CA GLU A 18 3.49 12.44 -6.21
C GLU A 18 3.09 11.01 -6.60
N TRP A 19 4.07 10.10 -6.60
CA TRP A 19 3.78 8.67 -6.67
C TRP A 19 3.22 8.19 -5.34
N ARG A 20 2.09 7.49 -5.39
CA ARG A 20 1.41 6.86 -4.25
C ARG A 20 1.15 5.40 -4.53
N VAL A 21 0.98 4.60 -3.48
CA VAL A 21 0.64 3.18 -3.60
C VAL A 21 -0.84 3.00 -3.24
N VAL A 22 -1.57 2.28 -4.10
CA VAL A 22 -3.01 2.04 -3.93
C VAL A 22 -3.29 0.55 -4.04
N VAL A 23 -4.15 0.04 -3.15
CA VAL A 23 -4.66 -1.33 -3.19
C VAL A 23 -5.54 -1.55 -4.41
N THR A 24 -5.23 -2.57 -5.20
CA THR A 24 -5.96 -2.95 -6.40
C THR A 24 -6.84 -4.17 -6.21
N SER A 25 -6.48 -5.08 -5.29
CA SER A 25 -7.33 -6.23 -4.96
C SER A 25 -8.72 -5.78 -4.51
N THR A 26 -9.73 -6.58 -4.84
CA THR A 26 -11.10 -6.37 -4.36
C THR A 26 -11.20 -6.78 -2.90
N GLY A 27 -11.94 -6.04 -2.07
CA GLY A 27 -12.14 -6.38 -0.66
C GLY A 27 -12.19 -5.15 0.23
N ALA A 28 -11.95 -5.35 1.53
CA ALA A 28 -12.10 -4.33 2.58
C ALA A 28 -11.28 -3.05 2.35
N TYR A 29 -10.14 -3.17 1.65
CA TYR A 29 -9.20 -2.08 1.42
C TYR A 29 -9.10 -1.66 -0.05
N HIS A 30 -10.03 -2.09 -0.91
CA HIS A 30 -10.01 -1.71 -2.33
C HIS A 30 -9.96 -0.18 -2.48
N ARG A 31 -8.99 0.34 -3.25
CA ARG A 31 -8.70 1.78 -3.46
C ARG A 31 -8.16 2.53 -2.25
N TYR A 32 -7.81 1.85 -1.17
CA TYR A 32 -7.15 2.51 -0.05
C TYR A 32 -5.71 2.83 -0.43
N PHE A 33 -5.22 3.98 0.02
CA PHE A 33 -3.81 4.30 -0.09
C PHE A 33 -3.01 3.52 0.94
N VAL A 34 -1.79 3.16 0.57
CA VAL A 34 -0.87 2.41 1.41
C VAL A 34 0.36 3.27 1.66
N ASN A 35 0.67 3.46 2.93
CA ASN A 35 1.94 4.06 3.31
C ASN A 35 3.05 3.02 3.12
N CYS A 36 3.79 3.21 2.04
CA CYS A 36 4.89 2.36 1.60
C CYS A 36 6.14 3.23 1.36
N SER A 37 7.30 2.59 1.46
CA SER A 37 8.61 3.17 1.20
C SER A 37 8.66 3.95 -0.12
N LYS A 38 9.39 5.07 -0.12
CA LYS A 38 9.56 5.87 -1.33
C LYS A 38 10.46 5.19 -2.37
N ALA A 39 11.24 4.20 -1.96
CA ALA A 39 12.18 3.50 -2.84
C ALA A 39 11.50 2.74 -4.00
N VAL A 40 10.26 2.29 -3.80
CA VAL A 40 9.50 1.52 -4.80
C VAL A 40 8.48 2.34 -5.59
N ARG A 41 8.50 3.66 -5.41
CA ARG A 41 7.54 4.55 -6.06
C ARG A 41 7.98 4.85 -7.48
N GLY A 42 7.24 4.32 -8.45
CA GLY A 42 7.55 4.54 -9.86
C GLY A 42 6.44 4.11 -10.80
N PRO A 43 6.55 4.48 -12.09
CA PRO A 43 5.55 4.12 -13.09
C PRO A 43 5.49 2.59 -13.27
N ASN A 44 4.27 2.07 -13.35
CA ASN A 44 3.96 0.65 -13.56
C ASN A 44 4.51 -0.31 -12.49
N VAL A 45 4.98 0.16 -11.34
CA VAL A 45 5.40 -0.72 -10.24
C VAL A 45 4.18 -1.41 -9.63
N GLN A 46 4.27 -2.73 -9.46
CA GLN A 46 3.27 -3.56 -8.80
C GLN A 46 3.88 -4.26 -7.59
N LEU A 47 3.12 -4.30 -6.51
CA LEU A 47 3.54 -4.78 -5.21
C LEU A 47 2.49 -5.74 -4.64
N ARG A 48 2.91 -6.60 -3.72
CA ARG A 48 2.03 -7.40 -2.88
C ARG A 48 2.46 -7.27 -1.43
N GLY A 49 1.52 -7.28 -0.49
CA GLY A 49 1.86 -7.20 0.93
C GLY A 49 0.64 -7.31 1.82
N PHE A 50 0.88 -7.32 3.13
CA PHE A 50 -0.20 -7.36 4.11
C PHE A 50 -0.53 -5.94 4.57
N VAL A 51 -1.82 -5.63 4.64
CA VAL A 51 -2.31 -4.35 5.13
C VAL A 51 -3.29 -4.56 6.27
N MET A 52 -3.38 -3.56 7.14
CA MET A 52 -4.44 -3.48 8.15
C MET A 52 -5.05 -2.07 8.15
N GLY A 53 -6.35 -2.01 8.43
CA GLY A 53 -7.07 -0.74 8.49
C GLY A 53 -6.51 0.17 9.57
N ASN A 54 -6.35 1.46 9.26
CA ASN A 54 -5.99 2.46 10.26
C ASN A 54 -7.25 3.21 10.73
N THR A 55 -7.32 3.50 12.03
CA THR A 55 -8.40 4.32 12.61
C THR A 55 -8.15 5.81 12.42
N LYS A 56 -6.99 6.19 11.87
CA LYS A 56 -6.64 7.57 11.54
C LYS A 56 -6.90 7.81 10.06
N TRP A 57 -7.80 8.74 9.77
CA TRP A 57 -7.94 9.36 8.46
C TRP A 57 -6.72 10.25 8.22
N ASP A 58 -6.22 10.27 6.99
CA ASP A 58 -5.21 11.24 6.60
C ASP A 58 -5.82 12.66 6.61
N ALA A 59 -4.99 13.70 6.63
CA ALA A 59 -5.45 15.11 6.70
C ALA A 59 -6.44 15.49 5.58
N ASP A 60 -6.42 14.73 4.48
CA ASP A 60 -7.24 14.95 3.30
C ASP A 60 -8.43 13.97 3.17
N ASP A 61 -8.92 13.42 4.29
CA ASP A 61 -10.05 12.45 4.35
C ASP A 61 -9.92 11.25 3.40
N THR A 62 -8.68 10.92 3.07
CA THR A 62 -8.37 9.88 2.10
C THR A 62 -8.24 8.54 2.84
N PRO A 63 -9.00 7.49 2.43
CA PRO A 63 -8.97 6.21 3.12
C PRO A 63 -7.58 5.57 2.95
N PHE A 64 -6.98 5.17 4.07
CA PHE A 64 -5.64 4.62 4.07
C PHE A 64 -5.54 3.38 4.96
N CYS A 65 -4.66 2.47 4.56
CA CYS A 65 -4.27 1.30 5.33
C CYS A 65 -2.75 1.29 5.52
N VAL A 66 -2.31 0.73 6.65
CA VAL A 66 -0.89 0.62 6.95
C VAL A 66 -0.35 -0.70 6.42
N LEU A 67 0.82 -0.64 5.80
CA LEU A 67 1.59 -1.82 5.44
C LEU A 67 2.14 -2.49 6.71
N VAL A 68 2.02 -3.81 6.75
CA VAL A 68 2.47 -4.65 7.87
C VAL A 68 3.14 -5.91 7.37
N THR A 69 3.95 -6.50 8.23
CA THR A 69 4.37 -7.90 8.09
C THR A 69 3.18 -8.83 8.25
N GLU A 70 3.32 -10.09 7.83
CA GLU A 70 2.33 -11.15 8.06
C GLU A 70 1.91 -11.27 9.54
N GLY A 71 2.86 -11.04 10.46
CA GLY A 71 2.61 -11.02 11.91
C GLY A 71 1.97 -9.73 12.45
N GLY A 72 1.60 -8.78 11.59
CA GLY A 72 0.90 -7.54 11.97
C GLY A 72 1.79 -6.41 12.48
N LYS A 73 3.12 -6.52 12.32
CA LYS A 73 4.03 -5.43 12.69
C LYS A 73 4.09 -4.41 11.56
N ARG A 74 3.91 -3.13 11.87
CA ARG A 74 4.07 -2.04 10.89
C ARG A 74 5.48 -1.97 10.37
N ASP A 75 5.58 -1.91 9.05
CA ASP A 75 6.84 -1.80 8.34
C ASP A 75 6.57 -1.22 6.94
N TRP A 76 7.31 -0.19 6.56
CA TRP A 76 7.15 0.52 5.30
C TRP A 76 7.74 -0.26 4.12
N ASP A 77 8.56 -1.26 4.41
CA ASP A 77 9.24 -2.12 3.45
C ASP A 77 8.70 -3.56 3.46
N ALA A 78 7.61 -3.84 4.20
CA ALA A 78 6.96 -5.17 4.24
C ALA A 78 6.10 -5.45 3.00
N PHE A 79 6.70 -5.35 1.82
CA PHE A 79 6.10 -5.71 0.54
C PHE A 79 6.99 -6.68 -0.22
N THR A 80 6.38 -7.39 -1.16
CA THR A 80 7.05 -8.12 -2.22
C THR A 80 6.92 -7.31 -3.51
N LEU A 81 8.05 -7.08 -4.19
CA LEU A 81 8.06 -6.48 -5.53
C LEU A 81 7.57 -7.53 -6.54
N VAL A 82 6.37 -7.33 -7.08
CA VAL A 82 5.78 -8.26 -8.06
C VAL A 82 6.30 -7.93 -9.46
N TYR A 83 6.36 -6.65 -9.79
CA TYR A 83 6.85 -6.17 -11.07
C TYR A 83 7.41 -4.76 -10.92
N ASP A 84 8.61 -4.55 -11.45
CA ASP A 84 9.23 -3.24 -11.60
C ASP A 84 9.91 -3.16 -12.97
N PRO A 85 9.44 -2.29 -13.89
CA PRO A 85 10.08 -2.13 -15.19
C PRO A 85 11.48 -1.51 -15.12
N HIS A 86 11.93 -1.06 -13.94
CA HIS A 86 13.21 -0.40 -13.73
C HIS A 86 14.23 -1.23 -12.95
N ALA A 87 13.84 -2.40 -12.43
CA ALA A 87 14.78 -3.33 -11.81
C ALA A 87 15.74 -3.87 -12.88
N ARG A 88 17.02 -3.51 -12.78
CA ARG A 88 18.11 -3.99 -13.62
C ARG A 88 18.92 -5.06 -12.91
#